data_AF-A0AAD9GPA9-F1
#
_entry.id   AF-A0AAD9GPA9-F1
#
_cell.length_a   1.000
_cell.length_b   1.000
_cell.length_c   1.000
_cell.angle_alpha   90.00
_cell.angle_beta   90.00
_cell.angle_gamma   90.00
#
_symmetry.space_group_name_H-M   'P 1'
#
loop_
_entity.id
_entity.type
_entity.pdbx_description
1 polymer ?
#
loop_
_entity_poly.entity_id
_entity_poly.type
_entity_poly.pdbx_seq_one_letter_code
_entity_poly.pdbx_strand_id
1 'polypeptide(L)'
;MGAKEPEPAPEGTRPMMISMREMETLGLKTGSGLRETVEFKVFTRQEVLDQIAQVGFMCPFHEFRAEIAKMATGDDVLIVADPNETYGENWLLCLTRRAFDAQMEQIKRREQERLEALEAQEKEANAAADANDMSKIVYEDRPVLSRAWTSVTARETHEDVEALTVTPSRPLVMKNTIQP
;
A
#
# COMPACT_ATOMS: atom_id res chain seq x y z
N MET A 1 23.19 5.71 25.64
CA MET A 1 21.82 6.27 25.60
C MET A 1 21.16 5.88 26.90
N GLY A 2 20.66 6.84 27.68
CA GLY A 2 20.14 6.58 29.02
C GLY A 2 18.96 5.63 28.95
N ALA A 3 18.99 4.55 29.74
CA ALA A 3 17.83 3.71 29.96
C ALA A 3 16.77 4.59 30.62
N LYS A 4 15.73 4.95 29.85
CA LYS A 4 14.54 5.59 30.40
C LYS A 4 13.93 4.56 31.34
N GLU A 5 13.72 4.91 32.61
CA GLU A 5 13.07 3.99 33.53
C GLU A 5 11.71 3.58 32.95
N PRO A 6 11.37 2.29 32.95
CA PRO A 6 10.13 1.81 32.37
C PRO A 6 8.95 2.43 33.11
N GLU A 7 7.96 2.89 32.36
CA GLU A 7 6.72 3.40 32.92
C GLU A 7 5.94 2.24 33.56
N PRO A 8 5.20 2.48 34.65
CA PRO A 8 4.40 1.42 35.26
C PRO A 8 3.34 0.95 34.25
N ALA A 9 3.23 -0.36 34.10
CA ALA A 9 2.23 -0.96 33.23
C ALA A 9 0.80 -0.53 33.64
N PRO A 10 -0.10 -0.27 32.66
CA PRO A 10 -1.48 0.09 32.94
C PRO A 10 -2.19 -0.92 33.85
N GLU A 11 -3.17 -0.44 34.63
CA GLU A 11 -3.93 -1.28 35.56
C GLU A 11 -4.56 -2.49 34.84
N GLY A 12 -4.35 -3.69 35.37
CA GLY A 12 -4.88 -4.92 34.80
C GLY A 12 -4.12 -5.46 33.59
N THR A 13 -2.96 -4.87 33.28
CA THR A 13 -2.00 -5.38 32.29
C THR A 13 -0.69 -5.78 32.95
N ARG A 14 0.09 -6.63 32.28
CA ARG A 14 1.46 -6.96 32.69
C ARG A 14 2.43 -6.98 31.52
N PRO A 15 3.65 -6.48 31.71
CA PRO A 15 4.70 -6.64 30.71
C PRO A 15 5.09 -8.12 30.63
N MET A 16 5.36 -8.59 29.43
CA MET A 16 5.74 -9.97 29.14
C MET A 16 6.77 -9.98 28.01
N MET A 17 7.83 -10.74 28.20
CA MET A 17 8.80 -11.00 27.14
C MET A 17 8.33 -12.14 26.26
N ILE A 18 8.30 -11.93 24.94
CA ILE A 18 8.13 -13.01 23.95
C ILE A 18 9.36 -13.04 23.06
N SER A 19 10.09 -14.16 23.04
CA SER A 19 11.29 -14.32 22.21
C SER A 19 10.93 -14.41 20.72
N MET A 20 11.91 -14.21 19.83
CA MET A 20 11.67 -14.30 18.38
C MET A 20 11.06 -15.63 17.94
N ARG A 21 11.53 -16.75 18.50
CA ARG A 21 11.03 -18.08 18.16
C ARG A 21 9.55 -18.25 18.52
N GLU A 22 9.16 -17.73 19.68
CA GLU A 22 7.78 -17.78 20.13
C GLU A 22 6.91 -16.81 19.32
N MET A 23 7.43 -15.62 18.98
CA MET A 23 6.73 -14.68 18.09
C MET A 23 6.43 -15.29 16.72
N GLU A 24 7.35 -16.06 16.13
CA GLU A 24 7.10 -16.79 14.89
C GLU A 24 6.02 -17.86 15.06
N THR A 25 6.12 -18.67 16.12
CA THR A 25 5.20 -19.77 16.39
C THR A 25 3.78 -19.27 16.67
N LEU A 26 3.66 -18.12 17.35
CA LEU A 26 2.41 -17.46 17.67
C LEU A 26 1.90 -16.57 16.53
N GLY A 27 2.59 -16.47 15.40
CA GLY A 27 2.19 -15.65 14.26
C GLY A 27 2.11 -14.16 14.59
N LEU A 28 3.07 -13.66 15.37
CA LEU A 28 3.18 -12.27 15.80
C LEU A 28 4.12 -11.43 14.94
N LYS A 29 4.80 -12.05 13.98
CA LYS A 29 5.74 -11.38 13.06
C LYS A 29 5.03 -10.90 11.80
N THR A 30 5.33 -9.67 11.41
CA THR A 30 4.98 -9.11 10.08
C THR A 30 6.18 -9.11 9.13
N GLY A 31 7.40 -9.29 9.66
CA GLY A 31 8.63 -9.38 8.89
C GLY A 31 9.77 -10.07 9.64
N SER A 32 11.00 -9.88 9.14
CA SER A 32 12.21 -10.53 9.65
C SER A 32 12.89 -9.79 10.81
N GLY A 33 12.59 -8.50 10.98
CA GLY A 33 13.17 -7.66 12.02
C GLY A 33 12.61 -7.96 13.42
N LEU A 34 13.36 -7.62 14.48
CA LEU A 34 12.90 -7.80 15.87
C LEU A 34 11.59 -7.03 16.15
N ARG A 35 11.51 -5.79 15.64
CA ARG A 35 10.39 -4.85 15.83
C ARG A 35 9.28 -4.97 14.77
N GLU A 36 9.45 -5.85 13.79
CA GLU A 36 8.46 -6.09 12.74
C GLU A 36 7.42 -7.09 13.24
N THR A 37 6.55 -6.62 14.13
CA THR A 37 5.49 -7.40 14.77
C THR A 37 4.11 -6.85 14.47
N VAL A 38 3.08 -7.67 14.65
CA VAL A 38 1.68 -7.20 14.69
C VAL A 38 1.51 -6.27 15.89
N GLU A 39 0.63 -5.26 15.76
CA GLU A 39 0.39 -4.31 16.85
C GLU A 39 -0.31 -4.96 18.05
N PHE A 40 -1.18 -5.94 17.77
CA PHE A 40 -1.87 -6.70 18.80
C PHE A 40 -2.32 -8.05 18.27
N LYS A 41 -2.60 -8.98 19.19
CA LYS A 41 -3.26 -10.24 18.87
C LYS A 41 -4.18 -10.67 20.00
N VAL A 42 -5.34 -11.19 19.62
CA VAL A 42 -6.32 -11.76 20.55
C VAL A 42 -6.21 -13.28 20.47
N PHE A 43 -6.21 -13.91 21.64
CA PHE A 43 -6.27 -15.35 21.82
C PHE A 43 -7.44 -15.69 22.73
N THR A 44 -8.08 -16.83 22.52
CA THR A 44 -9.04 -17.30 23.51
C THR A 44 -8.30 -17.81 24.75
N ARG A 45 -8.93 -17.69 25.93
CA ARG A 45 -8.37 -18.26 27.17
C ARG A 45 -8.02 -19.75 27.03
N GLN A 46 -8.86 -20.52 26.34
CA GLN A 46 -8.65 -21.96 26.17
C GLN A 46 -7.41 -22.24 25.32
N GLU A 47 -7.22 -21.55 24.20
CA GLU A 47 -6.02 -21.70 23.35
C GLU A 47 -4.74 -21.42 24.13
N VAL A 48 -4.73 -20.39 24.97
CA VAL A 48 -3.56 -20.05 25.79
C VAL A 48 -3.29 -21.14 26.83
N LEU A 49 -4.31 -21.65 27.52
CA LEU A 49 -4.17 -22.73 28.50
C LEU A 49 -3.70 -24.03 27.84
N ASP A 50 -4.21 -24.36 26.66
CA ASP A 50 -3.81 -25.55 25.91
C ASP A 50 -2.35 -25.44 25.44
N GLN A 51 -1.91 -24.26 24.99
CA GLN A 51 -0.50 -24.02 24.68
C GLN A 51 0.40 -24.15 25.90
N ILE A 52 0.00 -23.60 27.05
CA ILE A 52 0.74 -23.75 28.31
C ILE A 52 0.83 -25.24 28.68
N ALA A 53 -0.24 -26.02 28.49
CA ALA A 53 -0.24 -27.45 28.76
C ALA A 53 0.66 -28.23 27.80
N GLN A 54 0.71 -27.85 26.52
CA GLN A 54 1.50 -28.53 25.49
C GLN A 54 2.99 -28.21 25.59
N VAL A 55 3.34 -26.94 25.78
CA VAL A 55 4.72 -26.43 25.69
C VAL A 55 5.36 -26.26 27.07
N GLY A 56 4.54 -26.16 28.12
CA GLY A 56 4.99 -26.07 29.49
C GLY A 56 5.73 -24.76 29.77
N PHE A 57 6.88 -24.87 30.45
CA PHE A 57 7.70 -23.72 30.86
C PHE A 57 8.24 -22.90 29.66
N MET A 58 8.30 -23.50 28.47
CA MET A 58 8.74 -22.82 27.24
C MET A 58 7.64 -21.97 26.60
N CYS A 59 6.43 -21.93 27.20
CA CYS A 59 5.37 -21.05 26.75
C CYS A 59 5.53 -19.68 27.42
N PRO A 60 5.52 -18.56 26.69
CA PRO A 60 5.68 -17.23 27.28
C PRO A 60 4.55 -16.89 28.28
N PHE A 61 3.37 -17.48 28.09
CA PHE A 61 2.22 -17.30 28.98
C PHE A 61 2.32 -18.11 30.29
N HIS A 62 3.30 -19.01 30.43
CA HIS A 62 3.39 -19.94 31.56
C HIS A 62 3.50 -19.20 32.90
N GLU A 63 4.25 -18.11 32.97
CA GLU A 63 4.40 -17.31 34.20
C GLU A 63 3.06 -16.75 34.69
N PHE A 64 2.16 -16.42 33.76
CA PHE A 64 0.85 -15.83 34.04
C PHE A 64 -0.27 -16.86 34.12
N ARG A 65 0.04 -18.17 34.04
CA ARG A 65 -0.96 -19.25 34.01
C ARG A 65 -2.00 -19.17 35.13
N ALA A 66 -1.58 -18.78 36.33
CA ALA A 66 -2.46 -18.70 37.50
C ALA A 66 -3.44 -17.53 37.41
N GLU A 67 -3.08 -16.47 36.69
CA GLU A 67 -3.91 -15.29 36.48
C GLU A 67 -4.85 -15.50 35.31
N ILE A 68 -4.34 -16.09 34.21
CA ILE A 68 -5.15 -16.50 33.05
C ILE A 68 -6.20 -17.55 33.47
N ALA A 69 -5.85 -18.47 34.38
CA ALA A 69 -6.80 -19.44 34.91
C ALA A 69 -7.93 -18.78 35.73
N LYS A 70 -7.72 -17.61 36.32
CA LYS A 70 -8.73 -16.85 37.09
C LYS A 70 -9.65 -16.00 36.22
N MET A 71 -9.29 -15.76 34.95
CA MET A 71 -10.17 -15.06 34.00
C MET A 71 -11.48 -15.82 33.80
N ALA A 72 -12.56 -15.10 33.51
CA ALA A 72 -13.86 -15.75 33.33
C ALA A 72 -13.84 -16.65 32.09
N THR A 73 -14.60 -17.74 32.14
CA THR A 73 -14.74 -18.62 30.97
C THR A 73 -15.43 -17.85 29.85
N GLY A 74 -14.77 -17.77 28.68
CA GLY A 74 -15.23 -16.98 27.54
C GLY A 74 -14.56 -15.60 27.42
N ASP A 75 -13.73 -15.20 28.37
CA ASP A 75 -12.87 -14.03 28.20
C ASP A 75 -11.69 -14.35 27.28
N ASP A 76 -11.39 -13.40 26.41
CA ASP A 76 -10.23 -13.45 25.53
C ASP A 76 -9.02 -12.77 26.17
N VAL A 77 -7.84 -13.30 25.85
CA VAL A 77 -6.54 -12.78 26.23
C VAL A 77 -6.02 -11.90 25.09
N LEU A 78 -5.78 -10.62 25.37
CA LEU A 78 -5.18 -9.68 24.43
C LEU A 78 -3.71 -9.46 24.78
N ILE A 79 -2.85 -9.55 23.76
CA ILE A 79 -1.50 -9.02 23.82
C ILE A 79 -1.34 -7.84 22.89
N VAL A 80 -0.62 -6.82 23.35
CA VAL A 80 -0.32 -5.60 22.59
C VAL A 80 1.19 -5.48 22.48
N ALA A 81 1.71 -5.17 21.29
CA ALA A 81 3.13 -4.97 21.09
C ALA A 81 3.58 -3.66 21.76
N ASP A 82 4.73 -3.71 22.41
CA ASP A 82 5.44 -2.53 22.93
C ASP A 82 6.87 -2.50 22.34
N PRO A 83 7.04 -2.12 21.06
CA PRO A 83 8.33 -2.19 20.37
C PRO A 83 9.41 -1.27 20.97
N ASN A 84 9.00 -0.32 21.81
CA ASN A 84 9.86 0.64 22.47
C ASN A 84 10.16 0.25 23.93
N GLU A 85 9.65 -0.88 24.41
CA GLU A 85 9.83 -1.37 25.78
C GLU A 85 9.44 -0.29 26.81
N THR A 86 8.39 0.47 26.51
CA THR A 86 7.87 1.58 27.32
C THR A 86 7.52 1.10 28.73
N TYR A 87 6.97 -0.11 28.83
CA TYR A 87 6.57 -0.73 30.10
C TYR A 87 7.57 -1.81 30.58
N GLY A 88 8.76 -1.84 29.98
CA GLY A 88 9.89 -2.68 30.38
C GLY A 88 10.12 -3.94 29.52
N GLU A 89 9.11 -4.45 28.82
CA GLU A 89 9.23 -5.64 27.95
C GLU A 89 8.59 -5.38 26.59
N ASN A 90 8.81 -6.30 25.63
CA ASN A 90 8.36 -6.12 24.25
C ASN A 90 6.86 -6.36 24.00
N TRP A 91 6.13 -6.96 24.95
CA TRP A 91 4.68 -7.16 24.87
C TRP A 91 3.99 -6.80 26.18
N LEU A 92 2.73 -6.39 26.05
CA LEU A 92 1.83 -6.12 27.16
C LEU A 92 0.66 -7.11 27.13
N LEU A 93 0.51 -7.89 28.19
CA LEU A 93 -0.56 -8.88 28.37
C LEU A 93 -1.73 -8.27 29.15
N CYS A 94 -2.93 -8.32 28.59
CA CYS A 94 -4.15 -7.88 29.25
C CYS A 94 -4.81 -9.06 29.98
N LEU A 95 -4.90 -8.96 31.32
CA LEU A 95 -5.41 -10.04 32.17
C LEU A 95 -6.82 -9.75 32.72
N THR A 96 -7.31 -8.53 32.54
CA THR A 96 -8.66 -8.13 32.98
C THR A 96 -9.48 -7.63 31.80
N ARG A 97 -10.80 -7.83 31.87
CA ARG A 97 -11.73 -7.33 30.85
C ARG A 97 -11.62 -5.82 30.66
N ARG A 98 -11.47 -5.07 31.75
CA ARG A 98 -11.30 -3.60 31.72
C ARG A 98 -10.05 -3.19 30.95
N ALA A 99 -8.93 -3.88 31.16
CA ALA A 99 -7.70 -3.62 30.44
C ALA A 99 -7.80 -3.98 28.95
N PHE A 100 -8.45 -5.11 28.64
CA PHE A 100 -8.75 -5.52 27.27
C PHE A 100 -9.53 -4.43 26.53
N ASP A 101 -10.66 -3.98 27.09
CA ASP A 101 -11.53 -3.01 26.44
C ASP A 101 -10.83 -1.65 26.27
N ALA A 102 -10.08 -1.20 27.29
CA ALA A 102 -9.32 0.06 27.23
C ALA A 102 -8.21 0.03 26.16
N GLN A 103 -7.44 -1.05 26.07
CA GLN A 103 -6.39 -1.19 25.05
C GLN A 103 -7.00 -1.31 23.65
N MET A 104 -8.08 -2.06 23.50
CA MET A 104 -8.78 -2.20 22.23
C MET A 104 -9.37 -0.87 21.75
N GLU A 105 -9.89 -0.04 22.65
CA GLU A 105 -10.35 1.32 22.32
C GLU A 105 -9.20 2.20 21.82
N GLN A 106 -8.03 2.16 22.48
CA GLN A 106 -6.84 2.90 22.03
C GLN A 106 -6.34 2.43 20.66
N ILE A 107 -6.41 1.13 20.39
CA ILE A 107 -6.05 0.55 19.09
C ILE A 107 -7.03 1.05 18.02
N LYS A 108 -8.35 0.96 18.28
CA LYS A 108 -9.38 1.43 17.35
C LYS A 108 -9.25 2.91 17.04
N ARG A 109 -8.97 3.75 18.04
CA ARG A 109 -8.76 5.18 17.84
C ARG A 109 -7.55 5.45 16.94
N ARG A 110 -6.41 4.79 17.19
CA ARG A 110 -5.22 4.92 16.35
C ARG A 110 -5.48 4.47 14.91
N GLU A 111 -6.24 3.40 14.72
CA GLU A 111 -6.59 2.93 13.38
C GLU A 111 -7.51 3.91 12.64
N GLN A 112 -8.49 4.51 13.34
CA GLN A 112 -9.34 5.56 12.78
C GLN A 112 -8.51 6.78 12.37
N GLU A 113 -7.62 7.27 13.23
CA GLU A 113 -6.73 8.40 12.92
C GLU A 113 -5.85 8.09 11.69
N ARG A 114 -5.36 6.84 11.56
CA ARG A 114 -4.57 6.40 10.42
C ARG A 114 -5.38 6.39 9.12
N LEU A 115 -6.62 5.90 9.17
CA LEU A 115 -7.53 5.88 8.03
C LEU A 115 -7.92 7.30 7.59
N GLU A 116 -8.23 8.18 8.55
CA GLU A 116 -8.54 9.59 8.27
C GLU A 116 -7.35 10.32 7.63
N ALA A 117 -6.12 10.04 8.08
CA ALA A 117 -4.91 10.62 7.50
C ALA A 117 -4.65 10.12 6.06
N LEU A 118 -4.91 8.83 5.78
CA LEU A 118 -4.83 8.28 4.43
C LEU A 118 -5.89 8.89 3.51
N GLU A 119 -7.15 9.02 3.97
CA GLU A 119 -8.20 9.69 3.22
C GLU A 119 -7.89 11.16 2.94
N ALA A 120 -7.28 11.87 3.90
CA ALA A 120 -6.84 13.25 3.70
C ALA A 120 -5.74 13.34 2.63
N GLN A 121 -4.75 12.44 2.67
CA GLN A 121 -3.72 12.36 1.63
C GLN A 121 -4.28 12.03 0.26
N GLU A 122 -5.24 11.10 0.16
CA GLU A 122 -5.89 10.78 -1.11
C GLU A 122 -6.71 11.95 -1.66
N LYS A 123 -7.42 12.69 -0.80
CA LYS A 123 -8.14 13.91 -1.20
C LYS A 123 -7.19 15.00 -1.69
N GLU A 124 -6.06 15.20 -1.00
CA GLU A 124 -5.03 16.15 -1.44
C GLU A 124 -4.37 15.72 -2.76
N ALA A 125 -4.06 14.43 -2.92
CA ALA A 125 -3.48 13.89 -4.14
C ALA A 125 -4.43 14.02 -5.34
N ASN A 126 -5.72 13.73 -5.15
CA ASN A 126 -6.74 13.90 -6.18
C ASN A 126 -6.95 15.39 -6.53
N ALA A 127 -7.03 16.28 -5.55
CA ALA A 127 -7.15 17.71 -5.79
C ALA A 127 -5.93 18.28 -6.54
N ALA A 128 -4.72 17.80 -6.23
CA ALA A 128 -3.50 18.18 -6.94
C ALA A 128 -3.45 17.61 -8.37
N ALA A 129 -3.98 16.41 -8.61
CA ALA A 129 -4.10 15.83 -9.94
C ALA A 129 -5.09 16.62 -10.80
N ASP A 130 -6.26 16.95 -10.27
CA ASP A 130 -7.28 17.75 -10.96
C ASP A 130 -6.77 19.17 -11.31
N ALA A 131 -6.03 19.81 -10.38
CA ALA A 131 -5.41 21.11 -10.62
C ALA A 131 -4.34 21.06 -11.72
N ASN A 132 -3.53 19.99 -11.75
CA ASN A 132 -2.52 19.80 -12.79
C ASN A 132 -3.15 19.54 -14.17
N ASP A 133 -4.24 18.77 -14.26
CA ASP A 133 -4.92 18.49 -15.52
C ASP A 133 -5.51 19.77 -16.14
N MET A 134 -6.17 20.60 -15.31
CA MET A 134 -6.69 21.90 -15.74
C MET A 134 -5.60 22.86 -16.23
N SER A 135 -4.40 22.81 -15.65
CA SER A 135 -3.27 23.64 -16.08
C SER A 135 -2.63 23.19 -17.42
N LYS A 136 -2.89 21.95 -17.85
CA LYS A 136 -2.32 21.36 -19.06
C LYS A 136 -3.16 21.62 -20.31
N ILE A 137 -4.40 22.09 -20.16
CA ILE A 137 -5.27 22.47 -21.28
C ILE A 137 -4.80 23.82 -21.84
N VAL A 138 -3.76 23.77 -22.67
CA VAL A 138 -3.30 24.90 -23.48
C VAL A 138 -3.99 24.82 -24.83
N TYR A 139 -4.88 25.78 -25.13
CA TYR A 139 -5.47 25.90 -26.47
C TYR A 139 -4.45 26.53 -27.41
N GLU A 140 -3.85 25.73 -28.29
CA GLU A 140 -3.00 26.23 -29.35
C GLU A 140 -3.84 26.54 -30.60
N ASP A 141 -4.01 27.84 -30.88
CA ASP A 141 -4.64 28.31 -32.12
C ASP A 141 -3.66 28.14 -33.29
N ARG A 142 -3.62 26.94 -33.87
CA ARG A 142 -2.82 26.64 -35.06
C ARG A 142 -3.66 26.86 -36.32
N PRO A 143 -3.18 27.65 -37.30
CA PRO A 143 -3.89 27.84 -38.56
C PRO A 143 -4.05 26.49 -39.28
N VAL A 144 -5.26 26.21 -39.76
CA VAL A 144 -5.55 25.00 -40.54
C VAL A 144 -4.87 25.13 -41.90
N LEU A 145 -3.71 24.50 -42.05
CA LEU A 145 -3.03 24.38 -43.34
C LEU A 145 -3.74 23.32 -44.18
N SER A 146 -4.15 23.69 -45.40
CA SER A 146 -4.69 22.73 -46.37
C SER A 146 -3.64 21.68 -46.70
N ARG A 147 -4.02 20.41 -46.62
CA ARG A 147 -3.15 19.30 -47.04
C ARG A 147 -3.16 19.20 -48.56
N ALA A 148 -2.02 18.79 -49.13
CA ALA A 148 -1.93 18.49 -50.55
C ALA A 148 -2.97 17.42 -50.94
N TRP A 149 -3.68 17.65 -52.04
CA TRP A 149 -4.65 16.68 -52.55
C TRP A 149 -3.92 15.43 -53.04
N THR A 150 -4.27 14.28 -52.48
CA THR A 150 -3.74 12.98 -52.91
C THR A 150 -4.87 12.17 -53.56
N SER A 151 -4.76 11.89 -54.86
CA SER A 151 -5.67 10.95 -55.52
C SER A 151 -5.20 9.52 -55.29
N VAL A 152 -6.11 8.62 -54.98
CA VAL A 152 -5.84 7.18 -54.77
C VAL A 152 -5.26 6.53 -56.03
N THR A 153 -5.69 6.98 -57.21
CA THR A 153 -5.26 6.45 -58.50
C THR A 153 -4.04 7.15 -59.09
N ALA A 154 -3.47 8.15 -58.39
CA ALA A 154 -2.37 8.97 -58.93
C ALA A 154 -1.14 8.14 -59.31
N ARG A 155 -0.86 7.08 -58.54
CA ARG A 155 0.26 6.18 -58.81
C ARG A 155 0.01 5.31 -60.03
N GLU A 156 -1.17 4.70 -60.11
CA GLU A 156 -1.56 3.81 -61.22
C GLU A 156 -1.60 4.57 -62.56
N THR A 157 -2.17 5.78 -62.56
CA THR A 157 -2.18 6.63 -63.76
C THR A 157 -0.78 7.08 -64.18
N HIS A 158 0.15 7.24 -63.24
CA HIS A 158 1.53 7.57 -63.58
C HIS A 158 2.23 6.40 -64.29
N GLU A 159 2.08 5.20 -63.74
CA GLU A 159 2.62 3.96 -64.32
C GLU A 159 2.03 3.68 -65.72
N ASP A 160 0.73 3.89 -65.91
CA ASP A 160 0.06 3.73 -67.20
C ASP A 160 0.60 4.70 -68.27
N VAL A 161 0.89 5.96 -67.89
CA VAL A 161 1.44 6.96 -68.80
C VAL A 161 2.88 6.63 -69.19
N GLU A 162 3.71 6.15 -68.25
CA GLU A 162 5.07 5.71 -68.56
C GLU A 162 5.09 4.50 -69.49
N ALA A 163 4.09 3.62 -69.43
CA ALA A 163 3.96 2.46 -70.31
C ALA A 163 3.59 2.81 -71.77
N LEU A 164 3.26 4.07 -72.08
CA LEU A 164 2.91 4.50 -73.43
C LEU A 164 4.15 4.64 -74.31
N THR A 165 4.41 3.64 -75.16
CA THR A 165 5.49 3.65 -76.16
C THR A 165 5.11 4.33 -77.49
N VAL A 166 4.08 5.18 -77.49
CA VAL A 166 3.60 5.83 -78.72
C VAL A 166 4.58 6.91 -79.15
N THR A 167 5.38 6.60 -80.16
CA THR A 167 6.23 7.59 -80.84
C THR A 167 5.41 8.35 -81.89
N PRO A 168 5.37 9.69 -81.86
CA PRO A 168 4.69 10.46 -82.89
C PRO A 168 5.39 10.23 -84.24
N SER A 169 4.63 9.81 -85.26
CA SER A 169 5.16 9.52 -86.60
C SER A 169 5.47 10.78 -87.42
N ARG A 170 4.95 11.94 -87.00
CA ARG A 170 5.19 13.22 -87.64
C ARG A 170 6.11 14.08 -86.78
N PRO A 171 7.10 14.76 -87.36
CA PRO A 171 7.96 15.67 -86.61
C PRO A 171 7.12 16.79 -85.99
N LEU A 172 7.43 17.11 -84.74
CA LEU A 172 6.77 18.17 -83.97
C LEU A 172 7.02 19.51 -84.66
N VAL A 173 5.97 20.18 -85.11
CA VAL A 173 6.08 21.51 -85.71
C VAL A 173 6.41 22.50 -84.59
N MET A 174 7.69 22.85 -84.47
CA MET A 174 8.12 23.92 -83.56
C MET A 174 7.69 25.26 -84.15
N LYS A 175 6.76 25.94 -83.48
CA LYS A 175 6.54 27.38 -83.70
C LYS A 175 7.74 28.11 -83.12
N ASN A 176 8.60 28.67 -83.97
CA ASN A 176 9.61 29.63 -83.52
C ASN A 176 8.87 30.88 -83.03
N THR A 177 8.74 31.03 -81.71
CA THR A 177 8.27 32.26 -81.11
C THR A 177 9.37 33.30 -81.24
N ILE A 178 9.18 34.27 -82.13
CA ILE A 178 9.99 35.48 -82.19
C ILE A 178 9.80 36.21 -80.86
N GLN A 179 10.86 36.31 -80.06
CA GLN A 179 10.85 37.08 -78.82
C GLN A 179 10.79 38.58 -79.15
N PRO A 180 9.87 39.37 -78.55
CA PRO A 180 10.04 40.81 -78.38
C PRO A 180 10.98 41.14 -77.22
#